data_AF-A0NVV8-F1
#
_entry.id   AF-A0NVV8-F1
#
_cell.length_a   1.000
_cell.length_b   1.000
_cell.length_c   1.000
_cell.angle_alpha   90.00
_cell.angle_beta   90.00
_cell.angle_gamma   90.00
#
_symmetry.space_group_name_H-M   'P 1'
#
loop_
_entity.id
_entity.type
_entity.pdbx_description
1 polymer ?
#
loop_
_entity_poly.entity_id
_entity_poly.type
_entity_poly.pdbx_seq_one_letter_code
_entity_poly.pdbx_strand_id
1 'polypeptide(L)'
;METSAPDQILARLMEAVEVVAATGKGDGPRAVLASWPECQGKVAKRRRIYSPRMISQAEEAITWFSLIEDPDARRALQFEVMCKAGGGKFSRICEKYGWKRSTVTSRNKVVLRRLAEKLEALN
;
A
#
# COMPACT_ATOMS: atom_id res chain seq x y z
N MET A 1 5.28 21.51 -7.73
CA MET A 1 4.34 21.20 -6.63
C MET A 1 5.04 20.20 -5.73
N GLU A 2 5.43 20.61 -4.53
CA GLU A 2 5.97 19.68 -3.54
C GLU A 2 4.88 18.68 -3.16
N THR A 3 5.17 17.40 -3.39
CA THR A 3 4.27 16.30 -3.03
C THR A 3 4.19 16.23 -1.51
N SER A 4 2.98 16.29 -0.94
CA SER A 4 2.83 16.26 0.53
C SER A 4 3.39 14.96 1.11
N ALA A 5 3.90 14.96 2.36
CA ALA A 5 4.43 13.75 3.00
C ALA A 5 3.46 12.53 2.91
N PRO A 6 2.14 12.69 3.14
CA PRO A 6 1.18 11.60 2.91
C PRO A 6 1.18 11.03 1.48
N ASP A 7 1.27 11.91 0.47
CA ASP A 7 1.27 11.50 -0.93
C ASP A 7 2.59 10.79 -1.30
N GLN A 8 3.72 11.17 -0.69
CA GLN A 8 5.00 10.49 -0.86
C GLN A 8 4.98 9.09 -0.25
N ILE A 9 4.48 8.94 0.99
CA ILE A 9 4.34 7.63 1.64
C ILE A 9 3.38 6.74 0.83
N LEU A 10 2.25 7.28 0.37
CA LEU A 10 1.31 6.55 -0.46
C LEU A 10 1.97 6.05 -1.77
N ALA A 11 2.72 6.92 -2.46
CA ALA A 11 3.43 6.54 -3.67
C ALA A 11 4.47 5.45 -3.40
N ARG A 12 5.17 5.54 -2.26
CA ARG A 12 6.18 4.54 -1.87
C ARG A 12 5.56 3.18 -1.56
N LEU A 13 4.43 3.16 -0.85
CA LEU A 13 3.67 1.94 -0.60
C LEU A 13 3.12 1.33 -1.89
N MET A 14 2.66 2.15 -2.83
CA MET A 14 2.20 1.69 -4.15
C MET A 14 3.35 1.05 -4.95
N GLU A 15 4.51 1.71 -5.02
CA GLU A 15 5.70 1.16 -5.67
C GLU A 15 6.13 -0.16 -5.03
N ALA A 16 6.11 -0.23 -3.69
CA ALA A 16 6.46 -1.43 -2.96
C ALA A 16 5.57 -2.63 -3.33
N VAL A 17 4.25 -2.41 -3.43
CA VAL A 17 3.30 -3.42 -3.91
C VAL A 17 3.60 -3.85 -5.35
N GLU A 18 3.89 -2.92 -6.25
CA GLU A 18 4.24 -3.23 -7.65
C GLU A 18 5.52 -4.08 -7.74
N VAL A 19 6.57 -3.70 -6.99
CA VAL A 19 7.87 -4.41 -6.95
C VAL A 19 7.67 -5.82 -6.43
N VAL A 20 7.04 -5.97 -5.26
CA VAL A 20 6.77 -7.26 -4.63
C VAL A 20 5.97 -8.19 -5.54
N ALA A 21 4.90 -7.67 -6.16
CA ALA A 21 4.06 -8.45 -7.07
C ALA A 21 4.83 -8.89 -8.33
N ALA A 22 5.87 -8.15 -8.73
CA ALA A 22 6.70 -8.47 -9.88
C ALA A 22 7.85 -9.44 -9.56
N THR A 23 8.48 -9.33 -8.40
CA THR A 23 9.70 -10.09 -8.06
C THR A 23 9.46 -11.41 -7.35
N GLY A 24 8.31 -11.60 -6.71
CA GLY A 24 7.79 -12.92 -6.32
C GLY A 24 8.69 -13.80 -5.44
N LYS A 25 9.72 -13.27 -4.77
CA LYS A 25 10.60 -14.06 -3.89
C LYS A 25 9.91 -14.37 -2.56
N GLY A 26 9.71 -15.68 -2.37
CA GLY A 26 9.77 -16.49 -1.13
C GLY A 26 9.24 -15.90 0.17
N ASP A 27 8.24 -16.57 0.74
CA ASP A 27 7.78 -16.52 2.14
C ASP A 27 7.36 -15.16 2.74
N GLY A 28 7.39 -14.11 1.92
CA GLY A 28 6.84 -12.80 2.24
C GLY A 28 5.63 -12.46 1.35
N PRO A 29 5.47 -11.19 0.94
CA PRO A 29 4.20 -10.53 0.62
C PRO A 29 3.33 -11.06 -0.55
N ARG A 30 3.64 -12.24 -1.10
CA ARG A 30 2.63 -13.11 -1.71
C ARG A 30 1.58 -13.58 -0.69
N ALA A 31 1.93 -13.80 0.58
CA ALA A 31 0.96 -14.12 1.64
C ALA A 31 0.03 -12.94 1.93
N VAL A 32 0.60 -11.72 1.98
CA VAL A 32 -0.13 -10.45 1.99
C VAL A 32 -1.08 -10.44 0.79
N LEU A 33 -0.59 -10.49 -0.45
CA LEU A 33 -1.45 -10.50 -1.65
C LEU A 33 -2.48 -11.64 -1.73
N ALA A 34 -2.13 -12.85 -1.24
CA ALA A 34 -3.02 -14.01 -1.19
C ALA A 34 -4.10 -13.90 -0.12
N SER A 35 -3.89 -13.09 0.92
CA SER A 35 -4.88 -12.76 1.95
C SER A 35 -6.00 -11.85 1.44
N TRP A 36 -5.87 -11.28 0.24
CA TRP A 36 -6.82 -10.32 -0.33
C TRP A 36 -7.38 -10.81 -1.66
N PRO A 37 -8.25 -11.85 -1.63
CA PRO A 37 -8.86 -12.45 -2.80
C PRO A 37 -9.72 -11.46 -3.62
N GLU A 38 -9.97 -10.24 -3.14
CA GLU A 38 -10.71 -9.20 -3.87
C GLU A 38 -9.85 -8.31 -4.76
N CYS A 39 -8.53 -8.29 -4.54
CA CYS A 39 -7.58 -7.55 -5.37
C CYS A 39 -6.98 -8.46 -6.45
N GLN A 40 -7.84 -9.10 -7.25
CA GLN A 40 -7.46 -10.04 -8.33
C GLN A 40 -6.99 -9.34 -9.62
N GLY A 41 -6.94 -8.00 -9.64
CA GLY A 41 -6.38 -7.27 -10.75
C GLY A 41 -4.92 -7.65 -10.99
N LYS A 42 -4.47 -7.59 -12.25
CA LYS A 42 -3.05 -7.66 -12.57
C LYS A 42 -2.40 -6.38 -12.04
N VAL A 43 -1.88 -6.41 -10.81
CA VAL A 43 -1.03 -5.34 -10.26
C VAL A 43 -0.09 -4.88 -11.37
N ALA A 44 -0.05 -3.57 -11.61
CA ALA A 44 0.61 -3.00 -12.77
C ALA A 44 2.11 -3.31 -12.68
N LYS A 45 2.57 -4.32 -13.43
CA LYS A 45 3.98 -4.67 -13.52
C LYS A 45 4.68 -3.67 -14.45
N ARG A 46 4.85 -2.43 -13.98
CA ARG A 46 5.37 -1.32 -14.80
C ARG A 46 6.83 -1.52 -15.19
N ARG A 47 7.64 -2.20 -14.36
CA ARG A 47 9.06 -2.48 -14.65
C ARG A 47 9.33 -3.98 -14.68
N ARG A 48 10.17 -4.41 -15.63
CA ARG A 48 10.59 -5.82 -15.78
C ARG A 48 11.87 -6.15 -15.01
N ILE A 49 12.64 -5.14 -14.59
CA ILE A 49 13.91 -5.31 -13.89
C ILE A 49 13.90 -4.39 -12.66
N TYR A 50 14.06 -4.99 -11.49
CA TYR A 50 14.19 -4.31 -10.20
C TYR A 50 15.57 -4.62 -9.64
N SER A 51 16.31 -3.61 -9.20
CA SER A 51 17.61 -3.82 -8.56
C SER A 51 17.42 -4.39 -7.14
N PRO A 52 18.42 -5.08 -6.56
CA PRO A 52 18.34 -5.58 -5.18
C PRO A 52 18.01 -4.48 -4.17
N ARG A 53 18.55 -3.26 -4.36
CA ARG A 53 18.22 -2.10 -3.53
C ARG A 53 16.75 -1.72 -3.60
N MET A 54 16.15 -1.72 -4.79
CA MET A 54 14.71 -1.44 -4.95
C MET A 54 13.84 -2.50 -4.27
N ILE A 55 14.26 -3.77 -4.33
CA ILE A 55 13.56 -4.88 -3.69
C ILE A 55 13.62 -4.71 -2.17
N SER A 56 14.82 -4.50 -1.61
CA SER A 56 15.00 -4.31 -0.17
C SER A 56 14.20 -3.10 0.35
N GLN A 57 14.20 -1.99 -0.38
CA GLN A 57 13.40 -0.81 -0.02
C GLN A 57 11.89 -1.06 -0.13
N ALA A 58 11.45 -1.86 -1.09
CA ALA A 58 10.05 -2.26 -1.21
C ALA A 58 9.63 -3.17 -0.04
N GLU A 59 10.46 -4.15 0.31
CA GLU A 59 10.24 -5.04 1.45
C GLU A 59 10.13 -4.24 2.75
N GLU A 60 11.05 -3.30 2.97
CA GLU A 60 11.01 -2.36 4.10
C GLU A 60 9.70 -1.57 4.12
N ALA A 61 9.31 -0.94 3.01
CA ALA A 61 8.09 -0.14 2.94
C ALA A 61 6.81 -0.95 3.24
N ILE A 62 6.76 -2.22 2.86
CA ILE A 62 5.64 -3.10 3.22
C ILE A 62 5.54 -3.31 4.73
N THR A 63 6.68 -3.37 5.45
CA THR A 63 6.66 -3.52 6.92
C THR A 63 5.99 -2.34 7.63
N TRP A 64 5.92 -1.16 7.02
CA TRP A 64 5.33 0.04 7.62
C TRP A 64 3.84 -0.11 7.95
N PHE A 65 3.12 -1.01 7.29
CA PHE A 65 1.74 -1.33 7.67
C PHE A 65 1.62 -1.84 9.12
N SER A 66 2.67 -2.46 9.67
CA SER A 66 2.69 -2.92 11.06
C SER A 66 2.69 -1.76 12.08
N LEU A 67 3.10 -0.56 11.68
CA LEU A 67 3.13 0.65 12.52
C LEU A 67 1.74 1.29 12.68
N ILE A 68 0.75 0.85 11.90
CA ILE A 68 -0.64 1.32 11.96
C ILE A 68 -1.41 0.46 12.96
N GLU A 69 -1.58 0.95 14.19
CA GLU A 69 -2.18 0.20 15.30
C GLU A 69 -3.64 -0.21 15.04
N ASP A 70 -4.45 0.69 14.48
CA ASP A 70 -5.85 0.42 14.17
C ASP A 70 -5.95 -0.58 13.00
N PRO A 71 -6.49 -1.79 13.22
CA PRO A 71 -6.57 -2.83 12.20
C PRO A 71 -7.52 -2.48 11.05
N ASP A 72 -8.59 -1.72 11.31
CA ASP A 72 -9.53 -1.30 10.27
C ASP A 72 -8.93 -0.18 9.42
N ALA A 73 -8.25 0.77 10.05
CA ALA A 73 -7.50 1.81 9.33
C ALA A 73 -6.38 1.21 8.47
N ARG A 74 -5.65 0.23 9.01
CA ARG A 74 -4.63 -0.53 8.28
C ARG A 74 -5.21 -1.22 7.06
N ARG A 75 -6.31 -1.97 7.24
CA ARG A 75 -7.00 -2.68 6.15
C ARG A 75 -7.51 -1.72 5.07
N ALA A 76 -8.13 -0.61 5.46
CA ALA A 76 -8.63 0.39 4.52
C ALA A 76 -7.51 1.03 3.70
N LEU A 77 -6.36 1.33 4.32
CA LEU A 77 -5.20 1.86 3.61
C LEU A 77 -4.58 0.82 2.67
N GLN A 78 -4.44 -0.44 3.12
CA GLN A 78 -3.95 -1.54 2.29
C GLN A 78 -4.79 -1.68 1.01
N PHE A 79 -6.12 -1.65 1.11
CA PHE A 79 -6.99 -1.71 -0.06
C PHE A 79 -6.82 -0.51 -1.00
N GLU A 80 -6.64 0.70 -0.46
CA GLU A 80 -6.39 1.88 -1.29
C GLU A 80 -5.08 1.75 -2.07
N VAL A 81 -3.99 1.40 -1.37
CA VAL A 81 -2.66 1.19 -1.97
C VAL A 81 -2.72 0.14 -3.07
N MET A 82 -3.29 -1.02 -2.77
CA MET A 82 -3.44 -2.15 -3.70
C MET A 82 -4.22 -1.76 -4.96
N CYS A 83 -5.36 -1.08 -4.79
CA CYS A 83 -6.18 -0.65 -5.92
C CYS A 83 -5.44 0.38 -6.79
N LYS A 84 -4.73 1.33 -6.17
CA LYS A 84 -3.93 2.33 -6.89
C LYS A 84 -2.73 1.72 -7.61
N ALA A 85 -2.18 0.62 -7.09
CA ALA A 85 -1.14 -0.18 -7.75
C ALA A 85 -1.69 -1.09 -8.88
N GLY A 86 -2.99 -1.05 -9.18
CA GLY A 86 -3.61 -1.80 -10.28
C GLY A 86 -4.29 -3.12 -9.88
N GLY A 87 -4.41 -3.40 -8.57
CA GLY A 87 -5.11 -4.58 -8.05
C GLY A 87 -6.64 -4.56 -8.21
N GLY A 88 -7.23 -3.45 -8.70
CA GLY A 88 -8.68 -3.32 -8.90
C GLY A 88 -9.19 -1.89 -8.70
N LYS A 89 -10.52 -1.73 -8.65
CA LYS A 89 -11.18 -0.44 -8.40
C LYS A 89 -11.46 -0.25 -6.91
N PHE A 90 -10.87 0.78 -6.29
CA PHE A 90 -11.08 1.09 -4.88
C PHE A 90 -12.54 1.40 -4.53
N SER A 91 -13.32 1.96 -5.47
CA SER A 91 -14.75 2.21 -5.28
C SER A 91 -15.54 0.93 -5.02
N ARG A 92 -15.22 -0.15 -5.75
CA ARG A 92 -15.89 -1.45 -5.60
C ARG A 92 -15.60 -2.08 -4.24
N ILE A 93 -14.37 -1.90 -3.74
CA ILE A 93 -14.01 -2.31 -2.38
C ILE A 93 -14.81 -1.49 -1.36
N CYS A 94 -14.83 -0.17 -1.51
CA CYS A 94 -15.59 0.70 -0.60
C CYS A 94 -17.07 0.31 -0.55
N GLU A 95 -17.72 0.08 -1.69
CA GLU A 95 -19.11 -0.39 -1.79
C GLU A 95 -19.32 -1.72 -1.05
N LYS A 96 -18.44 -2.71 -1.26
CA LYS A 96 -18.51 -4.02 -0.60
C LYS A 96 -18.49 -3.91 0.93
N TYR A 97 -17.69 -3.00 1.48
CA TYR A 97 -17.55 -2.82 2.92
C TYR A 97 -18.50 -1.74 3.49
N GLY A 98 -19.42 -1.20 2.69
CA GLY A 98 -20.35 -0.14 3.13
C GLY A 98 -19.65 1.19 3.42
N TRP A 99 -18.45 1.40 2.87
CA TRP A 99 -17.65 2.59 3.11
C TRP A 99 -17.95 3.69 2.10
N LYS A 100 -18.09 4.93 2.58
CA LYS A 100 -18.08 6.10 1.71
C LYS A 100 -16.64 6.39 1.26
N ARG A 101 -16.35 6.22 -0.04
CA ARG A 101 -15.01 6.37 -0.63
C ARG A 101 -14.31 7.67 -0.22
N SER A 102 -15.00 8.81 -0.32
CA SER A 102 -14.41 10.11 0.03
C SER A 102 -13.99 10.17 1.50
N THR A 103 -14.78 9.58 2.39
CA THR A 103 -14.49 9.53 3.83
C THR A 103 -13.28 8.63 4.10
N VAL A 104 -13.22 7.46 3.48
CA VAL A 104 -12.07 6.56 3.64
C VAL A 104 -10.79 7.17 3.09
N THR A 105 -10.82 7.78 1.90
CA THR A 105 -9.63 8.46 1.36
C THR A 105 -9.15 9.58 2.29
N SER A 106 -10.05 10.38 2.87
CA SER A 106 -9.67 11.42 3.84
C SER A 106 -9.08 10.82 5.14
N ARG A 107 -9.66 9.72 5.65
CA ARG A 107 -9.12 9.00 6.82
C ARG A 107 -7.74 8.41 6.53
N ASN A 108 -7.57 7.78 5.38
CA ASN A 108 -6.29 7.21 4.95
C ASN A 108 -5.20 8.29 4.82
N LYS A 109 -5.53 9.51 4.38
CA LYS A 109 -4.59 10.64 4.41
C LYS A 109 -4.11 11.00 5.81
N VAL A 110 -4.99 10.92 6.81
CA VAL A 110 -4.61 11.12 8.23
C VAL A 110 -3.71 9.99 8.71
N VAL A 111 -4.03 8.74 8.36
CA VAL A 111 -3.20 7.57 8.68
C VAL A 111 -1.80 7.71 8.07
N LEU A 112 -1.71 8.10 6.80
CA LEU A 112 -0.46 8.32 6.09
C LEU A 112 0.39 9.44 6.72
N ARG A 113 -0.25 10.52 7.20
CA ARG A 113 0.45 11.58 7.93
C ARG A 113 1.06 11.07 9.24
N ARG A 114 0.27 10.37 10.06
CA ARG A 114 0.76 9.76 11.31
C ARG A 114 1.85 8.73 11.05
N LEU A 115 1.75 7.99 9.95
CA LEU A 115 2.78 7.05 9.54
C LEU A 115 4.08 7.79 9.18
N ALA A 116 4.01 8.90 8.45
CA ALA A 116 5.18 9.73 8.16
C ALA A 116 5.85 10.24 9.45
N GLU A 117 5.06 10.77 10.39
CA GLU A 117 5.56 11.24 11.71
C GLU A 117 6.27 10.11 12.47
N LYS A 118 5.70 8.89 12.47
CA LYS A 118 6.35 7.72 13.10
C LYS A 118 7.67 7.33 12.42
N LEU A 119 7.73 7.39 11.10
CA LEU A 119 8.94 7.06 10.34
C LEU A 119 10.04 8.11 10.55
N GLU A 120 9.69 9.39 10.68
CA GLU A 120 10.61 10.45 11.04
C GLU A 120 11.19 10.25 12.45
N ALA A 121 10.38 9.80 13.41
CA ALA A 121 10.84 9.53 14.78
C ALA A 121 11.74 8.29 14.92
N LEU A 122 11.80 7.43 13.90
CA LEU A 122 12.63 6.21 13.88
C LEU A 122 13.99 6.41 13.18
N ASN A 123 14.19 7.56 12.52
CA ASN A 123 15.43 7.95 11.85
C ASN A 123 16.24 8.93 12.69
#